data_AF-H9F5M4-F1
#
_entry.id   AF-H9F5M4-F1
#
_cell.length_a   1.000
_cell.length_b   1.000
_cell.length_c   1.000
_cell.angle_alpha   90.00
_cell.angle_beta   90.00
_cell.angle_gamma   90.00
#
_symmetry.space_group_name_H-M   'P 1'
#
loop_
_entity.id
_entity.type
_entity.pdbx_description
1 polymer ?
#
loop_
_entity_poly.entity_id
_entity_poly.type
_entity_poly.pdbx_seq_one_letter_code
_entity_poly.pdbx_strand_id
1 'polypeptide(L)' 'FWDERVSPALGITWANQLLVRLLAERLREEEAALGCPARTLRVLFAPHLPPSSCSYTISAEGVRGTPGTQSH' A
#
# COMPACT_ATOMS: atom_id res chain seq x y z
N PHE A 1 1.85 6.62 14.54
CA PHE A 1 2.58 7.25 13.41
C PHE A 1 1.59 7.45 12.27
N TRP A 2 0.82 8.53 12.32
CA TRP A 2 -0.24 8.87 11.37
C TRP A 2 0.19 10.11 10.59
N ASP A 3 1.32 10.01 9.88
CA ASP A 3 1.93 11.18 9.21
C ASP A 3 1.90 11.06 7.69
N GLU A 4 0.71 10.74 7.19
CA GLU A 4 0.31 11.16 5.85
C GLU A 4 -1.21 11.34 5.92
N ARG A 5 -1.67 12.59 5.86
CA ARG A 5 -3.10 12.91 5.84
C ARG A 5 -3.71 12.51 4.51
N VAL A 6 -3.81 11.21 4.26
CA VAL A 6 -4.49 10.68 3.08
C VAL A 6 -5.98 10.89 3.25
N SER A 7 -6.53 11.79 2.44
CA SER A 7 -7.96 12.11 2.44
C SER A 7 -8.62 11.44 1.23
N PRO A 8 -9.74 10.70 1.41
CA PRO A 8 -10.46 10.14 0.29
C PRO A 8 -11.03 11.26 -0.58
N ALA A 9 -10.80 11.20 -1.89
CA ALA A 9 -11.24 12.24 -2.83
C ALA A 9 -12.77 12.42 -2.87
N LEU A 10 -13.52 11.35 -2.58
CA LEU A 10 -14.99 11.37 -2.53
C LEU A 10 -15.56 11.68 -1.13
N GLY A 11 -14.69 12.08 -0.19
CA GLY A 11 -15.08 12.39 1.18
C GLY A 11 -15.32 11.18 2.07
N ILE A 12 -15.59 11.46 3.35
CA ILE A 12 -15.69 10.45 4.42
C ILE A 12 -16.93 9.57 4.24
N THR A 13 -18.07 10.15 3.83
CA THR A 13 -19.33 9.40 3.64
C THR A 13 -19.16 8.23 2.67
N TRP A 14 -18.48 8.46 1.54
CA TRP A 14 -18.16 7.41 0.58
C TRP A 14 -17.14 6.42 1.13
N ALA A 15 -16.11 6.90 1.82
CA ALA A 15 -15.08 6.02 2.39
C ALA A 15 -15.64 5.04 3.44
N ASN A 16 -16.70 5.42 4.15
CA ASN A 16 -17.37 4.59 5.15
C ASN A 16 -18.23 3.47 4.54
N GLN A 17 -18.49 3.48 3.23
CA GLN A 17 -19.21 2.41 2.53
C GLN A 17 -18.27 1.28 2.05
N LEU A 18 -16.96 1.42 2.21
CA LEU A 18 -15.98 0.44 1.76
C LEU A 18 -15.63 -0.54 2.88
N LEU A 19 -15.58 -1.84 2.56
CA LEU A 19 -15.22 -2.89 3.51
C LEU A 19 -13.70 -2.96 3.76
N VAL A 20 -12.89 -2.58 2.77
CA VAL A 20 -11.43 -2.59 2.82
C VAL A 20 -10.88 -1.35 2.13
N ARG A 21 -9.91 -0.69 2.74
CA ARG A 21 -9.19 0.48 2.21
C ARG A 21 -7.70 0.23 2.29
N LEU A 22 -7.04 0.24 1.14
CA LEU A 22 -5.61 0.01 0.99
C LEU A 22 -4.97 1.28 0.42
N LEU A 23 -3.79 1.63 0.95
CA LEU A 23 -2.95 2.70 0.43
C LEU A 23 -1.81 2.09 -0.36
N ALA A 24 -1.62 2.54 -1.60
CA ALA A 24 -0.49 2.15 -2.43
C ALA A 24 0.47 3.34 -2.58
N GLU A 25 1.68 3.18 -2.10
CA GLU A 25 2.75 4.18 -2.14
C GLU A 25 3.83 3.70 -3.13
N ARG A 26 4.44 4.65 -3.85
CA ARG A 26 5.63 4.39 -4.67
C ARG A 26 6.85 4.83 -3.87
N LEU A 27 7.76 3.90 -3.59
CA LEU A 27 9.01 4.19 -2.88
C LEU A 27 9.96 4.95 -3.81
N ARG A 28 10.68 5.95 -3.30
CA ARG A 28 11.56 6.79 -4.13
C ARG A 28 12.78 6.03 -4.63
N GLU A 29 13.29 6.52 -5.74
CA GLU A 29 14.31 5.95 -6.63
C GLU A 29 15.63 5.54 -5.96
N GLU A 30 15.97 6.11 -4.80
CA GLU A 30 17.22 5.86 -4.08
C GLU A 30 17.34 4.42 -3.55
N GLU A 31 16.22 3.75 -3.28
CA GLU A 31 16.17 2.31 -2.91
C GLU A 31 15.86 1.40 -4.13
N ALA A 32 15.48 2.00 -5.27
CA ALA A 32 15.17 1.30 -6.52
C ALA A 32 16.42 1.06 -7.40
N ALA A 33 17.62 1.29 -6.86
CA ALA A 33 18.91 1.11 -7.52
C ALA A 33 19.17 -0.31 -8.10
N LEU A 34 18.27 -1.26 -7.84
CA LEU A 34 18.29 -2.63 -8.36
C LEU A 34 17.28 -2.90 -9.51
N GLY A 35 16.70 -1.86 -10.10
CA GLY A 35 16.03 -1.95 -11.39
C GLY A 35 14.53 -2.24 -11.37
N CYS A 36 13.85 -2.13 -10.22
CA CYS A 36 12.39 -2.17 -10.13
C CYS A 36 11.89 -1.15 -9.09
N PRO A 37 10.94 -0.26 -9.42
CA PRO A 37 10.35 0.64 -8.44
C PRO A 37 9.55 -0.19 -7.43
N ALA A 38 10.09 -0.32 -6.22
CA ALA A 38 9.42 -0.94 -5.10
C ALA A 38 8.18 -0.12 -4.75
N ARG A 39 7.04 -0.79 -4.65
CA ARG A 39 5.79 -0.19 -4.19
C ARG A 39 5.38 -0.85 -2.90
N THR A 40 4.82 -0.06 -2.00
CA THR A 40 4.28 -0.54 -0.73
C THR A 40 2.76 -0.44 -0.76
N LEU A 41 2.11 -1.45 -0.19
CA LEU A 41 0.67 -1.49 0.02
C LEU A 41 0.39 -1.62 1.51
N ARG A 42 -0.48 -0.78 2.04
CA ARG A 42 -0.75 -0.67 3.48
C ARG A 42 -2.25 -0.73 3.75
N VAL A 43 -2.64 -1.44 4.80
CA VAL A 43 -4.04 -1.48 5.25
C VAL A 43 -4.38 -0.19 6.01
N LEU A 44 -5.28 0.62 5.46
CA LEU A 44 -5.82 1.80 6.16
C LEU A 44 -7.07 1.46 6.98
N PHE A 45 -7.91 0.56 6.47
CA PHE A 45 -9.10 0.08 7.17
C PHE A 45 -9.48 -1.31 6.63
N ALA A 46 -9.67 -2.27 7.53
CA ALA A 46 -10.29 -3.55 7.24
C ALA A 46 -10.73 -4.20 8.56
N PRO A 47 -11.93 -4.79 8.65
CA PRO A 47 -12.40 -5.42 9.89
C PRO A 47 -11.73 -6.78 10.17
N HIS A 48 -11.19 -7.43 9.13
CA HIS A 48 -10.66 -8.80 9.20
C HIS A 48 -9.15 -8.87 8.93
N LEU A 49 -8.51 -7.76 8.54
CA LEU A 49 -7.08 -7.72 8.28
C LEU A 49 -6.37 -6.89 9.36
N PRO A 50 -5.21 -7.34 9.85
CA PRO A 50 -4.39 -6.53 10.72
C PRO A 50 -3.85 -5.30 9.95
N PRO A 51 -3.52 -4.20 10.66
CA PRO A 51 -2.82 -3.07 10.09
C PRO A 51 -1.40 -3.50 9.68
N SER A 52 -1.29 -3.97 8.43
CA SER A 52 -0.07 -4.55 7.86
C SER A 52 0.37 -3.77 6.63
N SER A 53 1.66 -3.88 6.30
CA SER A 53 2.26 -3.35 5.08
C SER A 53 2.93 -4.46 4.28
N CYS A 54 2.87 -4.39 2.95
CA CYS A 54 3.58 -5.29 2.07
C CYS A 54 4.21 -4.62 0.86
N SER A 55 5.32 -5.18 0.39
CA SER A 55 6.04 -4.68 -0.78
C SER A 55 5.72 -5.52 -2.01
N TYR A 56 5.58 -4.85 -3.15
CA TYR A 56 5.28 -5.47 -4.43
C TYR A 56 5.97 -4.74 -5.58
N THR A 57 6.15 -5.44 -6.68
CA THR A 57 6.63 -4.91 -7.95
C THR A 57 5.55 -5.06 -9.03
N ILE A 58 5.67 -4.24 -10.07
CA ILE A 58 4.80 -4.32 -11.26
C ILE A 58 5.72 -4.52 -12.45
N SER A 59 5.55 -5.63 -13.16
CA SER A 59 6.24 -5.98 -14.40
C SER A 59 5.25 -6.09 -15.56
N ALA A 60 5.73 -6.43 -16.76
CA ALA A 60 4.86 -6.60 -17.94
C ALA A 60 3.84 -7.75 -17.74
N GLU A 61 4.15 -8.71 -16.88
CA GLU A 61 3.31 -9.86 -16.53
C GLU A 61 2.28 -9.54 -15.44
N GLY A 62 2.35 -8.35 -14.83
CA GLY A 62 1.42 -7.90 -13.80
C GLY A 62 2.09 -7.62 -12.45
N VAL A 63 1.37 -7.89 -11.37
CA VAL A 63 1.78 -7.55 -9.99
C VAL A 63 2.37 -8.77 -9.29
N ARG A 64 3.54 -8.61 -8.67
CA ARG A 64 4.22 -9.66 -7.90
C ARG A 64 4.63 -9.16 -6.52
N GLY A 65 4.34 -9.94 -5.48
CA GLY A 65 4.83 -9.65 -4.12
C GLY A 65 6.34 -9.89 -4.00
N THR A 66 7.03 -9.05 -3.24
CA THR A 66 8.47 -9.23 -2.96
C THR A 66 8.66 -10.05 -1.67
N PRO A 67 9.44 -11.15 -1.70
CA PRO A 67 9.77 -11.90 -0.50
C PRO A 67 10.66 -11.03 0.42
N GLY A 68 10.25 -10.85 1.68
CA GLY A 68 10.91 -9.94 2.64
C GLY A 68 9.96 -8.98 3.35
N THR A 69 8.67 -9.00 3.00
CA THR A 69 7.64 -8.25 3.73
C THR A 69 7.50 -8.82 5.14
N GLN A 70 7.94 -8.07 6.16
CA GLN A 70 7.60 -8.36 7.55
C GLN A 70 6.17 -7.89 7.82
N SER A 71 5.29 -8.83 8.12
CA SER A 71 4.01 -8.54 8.77
C SER A 71 4.33 -8.11 10.20
N HIS A 72 4.23 -6.80 10.50
CA HIS A 72 4.23 -6.30 11.87
C HIS A 72 2.80 -6.21 12.40
#